data_AF-A0A8X6F483-F1
#
_entry.id   AF-A0A8X6F483-F1
#
_cell.length_a   1.000
_cell.length_b   1.000
_cell.length_c   1.000
_cell.angle_alpha   90.00
_cell.angle_beta   90.00
_cell.angle_gamma   90.00
#
_symmetry.space_group_name_H-M   'P 1'
#
loop_
_entity.id
_entity.type
_entity.pdbx_description
1 polymer ?
#
loop_
_entity_poly.entity_id
_entity_poly.type
_entity_poly.pdbx_seq_one_letter_code
_entity_poly.pdbx_strand_id
1 'polypeptide(L)'
;MKELVLITVFWEKRLQGIHACDKKGRVIETFELPAKIKTVGLQLGDETILRSIATALHINEHPIIGQNKPKSLLDKNPGVFINPTQPLVLGLHVTDEDIELQEKRVLEARERLQEALNE
;
A
#
# COMPACT_ATOMS: atom_id res chain seq x y z
N MET A 1 -0.63 11.01 -20.83
CA MET A 1 -0.71 9.73 -20.08
C MET A 1 0.60 8.92 -20.13
N LYS A 2 1.23 8.72 -21.30
CA LYS A 2 2.53 8.03 -21.41
C LYS A 2 3.69 8.71 -20.65
N GLU A 3 3.72 10.04 -20.60
CA GLU A 3 4.75 10.81 -19.86
C GLU A 3 4.63 10.71 -18.34
N LEU A 4 3.40 10.63 -17.82
CA LEU A 4 3.18 10.48 -16.37
C LEU A 4 3.75 9.15 -15.88
N VAL A 5 3.50 8.06 -16.59
CA VAL A 5 4.06 6.73 -16.25
C VAL A 5 5.59 6.75 -16.28
N LEU A 6 6.20 7.48 -17.23
CA LEU A 6 7.65 7.59 -17.34
C LEU A 6 8.26 8.38 -16.16
N ILE A 7 7.61 9.46 -15.74
CA ILE A 7 8.03 10.25 -14.59
C ILE A 7 7.95 9.41 -13.31
N THR A 8 6.86 8.67 -13.08
CA THR A 8 6.72 7.84 -11.87
C THR A 8 7.82 6.78 -11.78
N VAL A 9 8.14 6.12 -12.90
CA VAL A 9 9.18 5.08 -12.96
C VAL A 9 10.60 5.66 -12.83
N PHE A 10 10.87 6.84 -13.40
CA PHE A 10 12.21 7.46 -13.31
C PHE A 10 12.53 7.95 -11.88
N TRP A 11 11.58 8.59 -11.21
CA TRP A 11 11.76 9.03 -9.82
C TRP A 11 11.90 7.87 -8.85
N GLU A 12 11.23 6.74 -9.13
CA GLU A 12 11.40 5.50 -8.38
C GLU A 12 12.85 5.02 -8.42
N LYS A 13 13.46 4.96 -9.61
CA LYS A 13 14.86 4.52 -9.74
C LYS A 13 15.83 5.49 -9.08
N ARG A 14 15.55 6.80 -9.15
CA ARG A 14 16.41 7.85 -8.60
C ARG A 14 16.41 7.87 -7.06
N LEU A 15 15.30 7.54 -6.44
CA LEU A 15 15.13 7.59 -4.98
C LEU A 15 15.40 6.23 -4.30
N GLN A 16 15.74 5.21 -5.09
CA GLN A 16 16.07 3.89 -4.58
C GLN A 16 17.26 3.94 -3.62
N GLY A 17 17.07 3.45 -2.39
CA GLY A 17 18.11 3.38 -1.34
C GLY A 17 18.26 4.63 -0.47
N ILE A 18 17.42 5.66 -0.67
CA ILE A 18 17.39 6.83 0.21
C ILE A 18 16.40 6.57 1.34
N HIS A 19 16.85 6.69 2.59
CA HIS A 19 16.02 6.48 3.77
C HIS A 19 15.96 7.74 4.64
N ALA A 20 14.81 7.97 5.28
CA ALA A 20 14.69 9.04 6.27
C ALA A 20 15.53 8.69 7.51
N CYS A 21 16.18 9.69 8.10
CA CYS A 21 16.99 9.52 9.31
C CYS A 21 16.60 10.56 10.37
N ASP A 22 16.70 10.18 11.64
CA ASP A 22 16.53 11.12 12.74
C ASP A 22 17.74 12.06 12.90
N LYS A 23 17.65 13.04 13.81
CA LYS A 23 18.73 14.00 14.08
C LYS A 23 20.06 13.35 14.54
N LYS A 24 20.03 12.07 14.92
CA LYS A 24 21.19 11.27 15.35
C LYS A 24 21.70 10.35 14.23
N GLY A 25 21.15 10.46 13.02
CA GLY A 25 21.51 9.64 11.87
C GLY A 25 20.97 8.21 11.92
N ARG A 26 20.01 7.91 12.82
CA ARG A 26 19.36 6.59 12.85
C ARG A 26 18.29 6.55 11.77
N VAL A 27 18.35 5.51 10.94
CA VAL A 27 17.34 5.28 9.90
C VAL A 27 15.98 5.12 10.58
N ILE A 28 15.01 5.89 10.13
CA ILE A 28 13.62 5.74 10.53
C ILE A 28 13.11 4.50 9.80
N GLU A 29 12.55 3.57 10.57
CA GLU A 29 12.03 2.33 10.04
C GLU A 29 10.98 2.62 8.97
N THR A 30 11.18 2.00 7.81
CA THR A 30 10.26 2.12 6.69
C THR A 30 8.94 1.43 7.03
N PHE A 31 7.82 2.02 6.59
CA PHE A 31 6.51 1.41 6.79
C PHE A 31 6.43 0.06 6.06
N GLU A 32 6.12 -0.99 6.82
CA GLU A 32 5.86 -2.33 6.27
C GLU A 32 4.39 -2.44 5.85
N LEU A 33 4.15 -2.88 4.61
CA LEU A 33 2.78 -3.08 4.15
C LEU A 33 2.16 -4.32 4.80
N PRO A 34 0.90 -4.25 5.24
CA PRO A 34 0.16 -5.43 5.67
C PRO A 34 0.20 -6.53 4.59
N ALA A 35 0.46 -7.78 5.00
CA ALA A 35 0.59 -8.92 4.08
C ALA A 35 -0.63 -9.16 3.16
N LYS A 36 -1.80 -8.63 3.54
CA LYS A 36 -3.03 -8.67 2.72
C LYS A 36 -2.94 -7.77 1.47
N ILE A 37 -2.12 -6.73 1.50
CA ILE A 37 -1.88 -5.84 0.36
C ILE A 37 -0.90 -6.52 -0.59
N LYS A 38 -1.43 -7.06 -1.68
CA LYS A 38 -0.64 -7.75 -2.70
C LYS A 38 -0.21 -6.77 -3.78
N THR A 39 1.09 -6.69 -4.02
CA THR A 39 1.69 -5.81 -5.02
C THR A 39 1.52 -6.36 -6.45
N VAL A 40 1.52 -5.44 -7.42
CA VAL A 40 1.44 -5.74 -8.85
C VAL A 40 2.70 -5.23 -9.55
N GLY A 41 3.30 -6.06 -10.41
CA GLY A 41 4.55 -5.72 -11.12
C GLY A 41 5.79 -6.33 -10.46
N LEU A 42 6.90 -6.33 -11.21
CA LEU A 42 8.14 -6.97 -10.75
C LEU A 42 8.83 -6.12 -9.67
N GLN A 43 9.04 -6.74 -8.51
CA GLN A 43 9.99 -6.31 -7.47
C GLN A 43 9.78 -4.87 -6.96
N LEU A 44 8.53 -4.46 -6.81
CA LEU A 44 8.21 -3.19 -6.15
C LEU A 44 8.39 -3.34 -4.64
N GLY A 45 9.18 -2.46 -4.04
CA GLY A 45 9.28 -2.35 -2.59
C GLY A 45 8.07 -1.66 -1.98
N ASP A 46 7.86 -1.84 -0.68
CA ASP A 46 6.70 -1.31 0.04
C ASP A 46 6.56 0.21 -0.08
N GLU A 47 7.67 0.94 -0.13
CA GLU A 47 7.69 2.39 -0.32
C GLU A 47 7.08 2.84 -1.66
N THR A 48 7.38 2.13 -2.76
CA THR A 48 6.81 2.45 -4.07
C THR A 48 5.30 2.26 -4.04
N ILE A 49 4.86 1.19 -3.39
CA ILE A 49 3.45 0.84 -3.31
C ILE A 49 2.69 1.85 -2.45
N LEU A 50 3.25 2.24 -1.31
CA LEU A 50 2.69 3.30 -0.47
C LEU A 50 2.59 4.62 -1.23
N ARG A 51 3.62 4.98 -2.00
CA ARG A 51 3.60 6.19 -2.83
C ARG A 51 2.51 6.11 -3.90
N SER A 52 2.34 4.95 -4.53
CA SER A 52 1.28 4.70 -5.49
C SER A 52 -0.11 4.87 -4.84
N ILE A 53 -0.32 4.31 -3.65
CA ILE A 53 -1.56 4.47 -2.87
C ILE A 53 -1.79 5.94 -2.52
N ALA A 54 -0.80 6.62 -1.95
CA ALA A 54 -0.90 8.03 -1.57
C ALA A 54 -1.22 8.93 -2.77
N THR A 55 -0.57 8.68 -3.92
CA THR A 55 -0.82 9.41 -5.16
C THR A 55 -2.24 9.17 -5.66
N ALA A 56 -2.70 7.92 -5.64
CA ALA A 56 -4.04 7.57 -6.07
C ALA A 56 -5.10 8.23 -5.17
N LEU A 57 -4.90 8.26 -3.86
CA LEU A 57 -5.78 8.94 -2.90
C LEU A 57 -5.75 10.47 -3.04
N HIS A 58 -4.60 11.05 -3.38
CA HIS A 58 -4.44 12.50 -3.47
C HIS A 58 -5.06 13.09 -4.74
N ILE A 59 -4.93 12.40 -5.87
CA ILE A 59 -5.25 12.96 -7.19
C ILE A 59 -6.65 12.56 -7.67
N ASN A 60 -7.13 11.38 -7.29
CA ASN A 60 -8.39 10.88 -7.83
C ASN A 60 -9.58 11.21 -6.91
N GLU A 61 -10.67 11.65 -7.52
CA GLU A 61 -11.96 11.86 -6.85
C GLU A 61 -12.85 10.60 -6.86
N HIS A 62 -12.35 9.50 -7.44
CA HIS A 62 -13.06 8.23 -7.59
C HIS A 62 -12.60 7.21 -6.54
N PRO A 63 -13.40 6.16 -6.25
CA PRO A 63 -13.02 5.12 -5.30
C PRO A 63 -11.69 4.44 -5.63
N ILE A 64 -10.85 4.25 -4.61
CA ILE A 64 -9.56 3.57 -4.72
C ILE A 64 -9.73 2.13 -4.24
N ILE A 65 -9.76 1.20 -5.20
CA ILE A 65 -10.00 -0.24 -4.97
C ILE A 65 -8.80 -1.11 -5.35
N GLY A 66 -7.85 -0.59 -6.13
CA GLY A 66 -6.71 -1.33 -6.67
C GLY A 66 -6.93 -1.85 -8.10
N GLN A 67 -6.00 -2.67 -8.57
CA GLN A 67 -6.02 -3.28 -9.89
C GLN A 67 -7.03 -4.45 -9.93
N ASN A 68 -8.07 -4.30 -10.73
CA ASN A 68 -9.14 -5.30 -10.86
C ASN A 68 -8.84 -6.40 -11.91
N LYS A 69 -7.65 -6.39 -12.51
CA LYS A 69 -7.23 -7.45 -13.43
C LYS A 69 -6.52 -8.56 -12.64
N PRO A 70 -6.62 -9.82 -13.09
CA PRO A 70 -5.90 -10.91 -12.43
C PRO A 70 -4.39 -10.67 -12.52
N LYS A 71 -3.67 -11.02 -11.45
CA LYS A 71 -2.22 -10.84 -11.33
C LYS A 71 -1.45 -11.39 -12.54
N SER A 72 -1.87 -12.54 -13.05
CA SER A 72 -1.25 -13.21 -14.20
C SER A 72 -1.29 -12.37 -15.49
N LEU A 73 -2.29 -11.52 -15.69
CA LEU A 73 -2.35 -10.61 -16.85
C LEU A 73 -1.51 -9.36 -16.59
N LEU A 74 -1.58 -8.82 -15.38
CA LEU A 74 -0.83 -7.64 -14.97
C LEU A 74 0.69 -7.86 -15.05
N ASP A 75 1.18 -9.03 -14.62
CA ASP A 75 2.60 -9.36 -14.65
C ASP A 75 3.11 -9.64 -16.08
N LYS A 76 2.25 -10.19 -16.95
CA LYS A 76 2.63 -10.52 -18.35
C LYS A 76 2.72 -9.29 -19.24
N ASN A 77 1.76 -8.37 -19.15
CA ASN A 77 1.68 -7.19 -20.01
C ASN A 77 1.21 -5.97 -19.22
N PRO A 78 2.04 -5.42 -18.32
CA PRO A 78 1.66 -4.32 -17.44
C PRO A 78 1.21 -3.08 -18.22
N GLY A 79 1.85 -2.78 -19.37
CA GLY A 79 1.51 -1.61 -20.19
C GLY A 79 0.11 -1.63 -20.82
N VAL A 80 -0.56 -2.78 -20.84
CA VAL A 80 -1.92 -2.93 -21.37
C VAL A 80 -2.95 -3.06 -20.24
N PHE A 81 -2.58 -3.74 -19.15
CA PHE A 81 -3.54 -4.14 -18.13
C PHE A 81 -3.53 -3.29 -16.86
N ILE A 82 -2.49 -2.46 -16.64
CA ILE A 82 -2.47 -1.52 -15.51
C ILE A 82 -3.48 -0.40 -15.76
N ASN A 83 -4.38 -0.21 -14.79
CA ASN A 83 -5.22 0.97 -14.72
C ASN A 83 -4.43 2.12 -14.05
N PRO A 84 -4.15 3.23 -14.76
CA PRO A 84 -3.38 4.35 -14.21
C PRO A 84 -4.14 5.16 -13.15
N THR A 85 -5.46 5.00 -13.02
CA THR A 85 -6.26 5.69 -11.99
C THR A 85 -6.35 4.92 -10.68
N GLN A 86 -5.70 3.75 -10.60
CA GLN A 86 -5.70 2.89 -9.42
C GLN A 86 -4.25 2.60 -8.98
N PRO A 87 -4.01 2.36 -7.69
CA PRO A 87 -2.69 2.05 -7.19
C PRO A 87 -2.15 0.72 -7.70
N LEU A 88 -0.83 0.52 -7.63
CA LEU A 88 -0.13 -0.70 -8.07
C LEU A 88 -0.28 -1.88 -7.10
N VAL A 89 -1.47 -2.05 -6.55
CA VAL A 89 -1.86 -3.17 -5.68
C VAL A 89 -3.02 -3.92 -6.32
N LEU A 90 -3.12 -5.23 -6.07
CA LEU A 90 -4.30 -5.98 -6.47
C LEU A 90 -5.54 -5.46 -5.73
N GLY A 91 -6.70 -5.67 -6.35
CA GLY A 91 -7.98 -5.42 -5.72
C GLY A 91 -8.05 -6.00 -4.30
N LEU A 92 -8.28 -5.15 -3.32
CA LEU A 92 -8.45 -5.57 -1.93
C LEU A 92 -9.92 -5.92 -1.70
N HIS A 93 -10.16 -7.14 -1.23
CA HIS A 93 -11.48 -7.62 -0.85
C HIS A 93 -11.46 -7.91 0.64
N VAL A 94 -12.35 -7.24 1.38
CA VAL A 94 -12.54 -7.48 2.81
C VAL A 94 -13.51 -8.65 2.94
N THR A 95 -13.08 -9.71 3.62
CA THR A 95 -13.92 -10.89 3.91
C THR A 95 -14.62 -10.75 5.26
N ASP A 96 -15.64 -11.58 5.52
CA ASP A 96 -16.30 -11.63 6.83
C ASP A 96 -15.31 -12.01 7.94
N GLU A 97 -14.39 -12.93 7.65
CA GLU A 97 -13.30 -13.32 8.56
C GLU A 97 -12.39 -12.13 8.93
N ASP A 98 -12.13 -11.23 7.98
CA ASP A 98 -11.36 -10.02 8.23
C ASP A 98 -12.07 -9.08 9.21
N ILE A 99 -13.39 -8.99 9.11
CA ILE A 99 -14.24 -8.18 9.98
C ILE A 99 -14.23 -8.77 11.38
N GLU A 100 -14.53 -10.07 11.52
CA GLU A 100 -14.57 -10.77 12.81
C GLU A 100 -13.23 -10.65 13.57
N LEU A 101 -12.11 -10.85 12.86
CA LEU A 101 -10.78 -10.71 13.47
C LEU A 101 -10.53 -9.29 13.96
N GLN A 102 -10.96 -8.29 13.19
CA GLN A 102 -10.77 -6.90 13.56
C GLN A 102 -11.65 -6.51 14.74
N GLU A 103 -12.90 -6.98 14.80
CA GLU A 103 -13.79 -6.78 15.94
C GLU A 103 -13.22 -7.38 17.22
N LYS A 104 -12.73 -8.62 17.14
CA LYS A 104 -12.05 -9.28 18.28
C LYS A 104 -10.86 -8.45 18.79
N ARG A 105 -10.01 -7.95 17.89
CA ARG A 105 -8.86 -7.09 18.27
C ARG A 105 -9.29 -5.82 18.99
N VAL A 106 -10.39 -5.21 18.56
CA VAL A 106 -10.94 -4.00 19.20
C VAL A 106 -11.50 -4.31 20.58
N LEU A 107 -12.20 -5.44 20.74
CA LEU A 107 -12.70 -5.89 22.04
C LEU A 107 -11.56 -6.12 23.03
N GLU A 108 -10.53 -6.89 22.64
CA GLU A 108 -9.35 -7.12 23.49
C GLU A 108 -8.65 -5.81 23.89
N ALA A 109 -8.55 -4.84 22.98
CA ALA A 109 -7.97 -3.53 23.29
C ALA A 109 -8.81 -2.73 24.29
N ARG A 110 -10.14 -2.83 24.21
CA ARG A 110 -11.06 -2.17 25.17
C ARG A 110 -10.97 -2.81 26.56
N GLU A 111 -10.88 -4.14 26.64
CA GLU A 111 -10.70 -4.85 27.91
C GLU A 111 -9.39 -4.43 28.58
N ARG A 112 -8.27 -4.45 27.85
CA ARG A 112 -6.97 -3.98 28.37
C ARG A 112 -7.01 -2.53 28.84
N LEU A 113 -7.72 -1.65 28.13
CA LEU A 113 -7.88 -0.26 28.54
C LEU A 113 -8.70 -0.16 29.84
N GLN A 114 -9.77 -0.94 29.96
CA GLN A 114 -10.59 -0.96 31.17
C GLN A 114 -9.81 -1.48 32.39
N GLU A 115 -9.01 -2.52 32.23
CA GLU A 115 -8.11 -3.01 33.28
C GLU A 115 -7.14 -1.91 33.72
N ALA A 116 -6.45 -1.26 32.78
CA ALA A 116 -5.49 -0.18 33.07
C ALA A 116 -6.13 1.08 33.69
N LEU A 117 -7.43 1.31 33.51
CA LEU A 117 -8.16 2.41 34.14
C LEU A 117 -8.66 2.08 35.55
N ASN A 118 -8.75 0.79 35.89
CA ASN A 118 -9.19 0.31 37.19
C ASN A 118 -8.03 -0.03 38.14
N GLU A 119 -6.78 0.02 37.65
CA GLU A 119 -5.54 0.04 38.45
C GLU A 119 -5.23 1.46 38.98
#